data_AF-A0A917V2E1-F1
#
_entry.id   AF-A0A917V2E1-F1
#
_cell.length_a   1.000
_cell.length_b   1.000
_cell.length_c   1.000
_cell.angle_alpha   90.00
_cell.angle_beta   90.00
_cell.angle_gamma   90.00
#
_symmetry.space_group_name_H-M   'P 1'
#
loop_
_entity.id
_entity.type
_entity.pdbx_description
1 polymer ?
#
loop_
_entity_poly.entity_id
_entity_poly.type
_entity_poly.pdbx_seq_one_letter_code
_entity_poly.pdbx_strand_id
1 'polypeptide(L)'
;MKMRAYKLARRLSSKRLSWKRRLTTILAFLVIAALGGFLYAWAGLAPISARSGHWSVTAWFLHFAMRQGVETRAAVGVEKPADVDLADPVLALRGAPHFASGCAPCHGAPGEARSAIARAMTPRPPRLEERVPDWSDEELFWILQNGIKFSAMPAWPADHREDEVWAMVAFLRRLPGMTPEEWRAMAGLDAGRAAPEMEVSTGAAAGGGTRIRGLLDRVGEGAREQLVESCARCHGLDGLGRGEGGGGGEGAFPKLAGQKETYLYASLRAYAEDERQSGFMRPVAVALSDAEMRDLAAYYSALAPGDGAVEAVGSEEARALGAEIAARGVPARGIPACDSCHGPGTSAYYPFIAGQYEEYLSLQLEAWRAGDRGGTPFAHVMHMAAEDLTDPEIAALAAYYASLPAHGGRADEARARTSP
;
A
#
# COMPACT_ATOMS: atom_id res chain seq x y z
N MET A 1 -9.47 -65.86 -44.00
CA MET A 1 -8.84 -64.87 -43.07
C MET A 1 -7.92 -63.84 -43.75
N LYS A 2 -7.04 -64.21 -44.70
CA LYS A 2 -6.06 -63.27 -45.32
C LYS A 2 -6.65 -62.03 -46.01
N MET A 3 -7.82 -62.15 -46.65
CA MET A 3 -8.45 -61.04 -47.39
C MET A 3 -9.07 -59.95 -46.47
N ARG A 4 -9.45 -60.31 -45.23
CA ARG A 4 -9.92 -59.35 -44.21
C ARG A 4 -8.75 -58.56 -43.62
N ALA A 5 -7.61 -59.20 -43.38
CA ALA A 5 -6.39 -58.55 -42.88
C ALA A 5 -5.82 -57.53 -43.88
N TYR A 6 -5.82 -57.84 -45.18
CA TYR A 6 -5.35 -56.93 -46.23
C TYR A 6 -6.24 -55.68 -46.39
N LYS A 7 -7.58 -55.83 -46.35
CA LYS A 7 -8.51 -54.69 -46.37
C LYS A 7 -8.38 -53.80 -45.12
N LEU A 8 -8.09 -54.39 -43.96
CA LEU A 8 -7.84 -53.65 -42.72
C LEU A 8 -6.53 -52.86 -42.78
N ALA A 9 -5.43 -53.47 -43.24
CA ALA A 9 -4.13 -52.81 -43.40
C ALA A 9 -4.17 -51.66 -44.42
N ARG A 10 -4.90 -51.83 -45.54
CA ARG A 10 -5.07 -50.78 -46.56
C ARG A 10 -5.93 -49.61 -46.08
N ARG A 11 -6.97 -49.87 -45.26
CA ARG A 11 -7.77 -48.83 -44.59
C ARG A 11 -6.99 -48.06 -43.53
N LEU A 12 -6.10 -48.73 -42.78
CA LEU A 12 -5.24 -48.07 -41.78
C LEU A 12 -4.15 -47.22 -42.45
N SER A 13 -3.57 -47.69 -43.56
CA SER A 13 -2.60 -46.95 -44.37
C SER A 13 -3.21 -45.72 -45.07
N SER A 14 -4.42 -45.83 -45.66
CA SER A 14 -5.10 -44.68 -46.26
C SER A 14 -5.55 -43.64 -45.23
N LYS A 15 -5.97 -44.07 -44.04
CA LYS A 15 -6.24 -43.17 -42.90
C LYS A 15 -4.98 -42.43 -42.42
N ARG A 16 -3.83 -43.11 -42.34
CA ARG A 16 -2.53 -42.47 -42.03
C ARG A 16 -2.09 -41.44 -43.08
N LEU A 17 -2.25 -41.74 -44.38
CA LEU A 17 -1.91 -40.81 -45.46
C LEU A 17 -2.86 -39.59 -45.50
N SER A 18 -4.14 -39.82 -45.21
CA SER A 18 -5.16 -38.78 -45.03
C SER A 18 -4.84 -37.85 -43.85
N TRP A 19 -4.41 -38.40 -42.71
CA TRP A 19 -4.08 -37.57 -41.54
C TRP A 19 -2.80 -36.74 -41.75
N LYS A 20 -1.76 -37.32 -42.36
CA LYS A 20 -0.55 -36.57 -42.73
C LYS A 20 -0.87 -35.39 -43.65
N ARG A 21 -1.64 -35.61 -44.71
CA ARG A 21 -2.07 -34.52 -45.62
C ARG A 21 -2.87 -33.44 -44.90
N ARG A 22 -3.82 -33.81 -44.03
CA ARG A 22 -4.58 -32.84 -43.22
C ARG A 22 -3.66 -32.02 -42.33
N LEU A 23 -2.69 -32.66 -41.67
CA LEU A 23 -1.71 -31.98 -40.83
C LEU A 23 -0.86 -31.01 -41.65
N THR A 24 -0.38 -31.42 -42.83
CA THR A 24 0.43 -30.54 -43.71
C THR A 24 -0.39 -29.34 -44.19
N THR A 25 -1.66 -29.54 -44.55
CA THR A 25 -2.55 -28.43 -44.96
C THR A 25 -2.79 -27.46 -43.81
N ILE A 26 -3.05 -27.96 -42.59
CA ILE A 26 -3.20 -27.12 -41.40
C ILE A 26 -1.92 -26.32 -41.15
N LEU A 27 -0.76 -26.98 -41.17
CA LEU A 27 0.52 -26.32 -40.93
C LEU A 27 0.81 -25.25 -41.98
N ALA A 28 0.58 -25.55 -43.27
CA ALA A 28 0.76 -24.58 -44.35
C ALA A 28 -0.16 -23.37 -44.17
N PHE A 29 -1.42 -23.59 -43.79
CA PHE A 29 -2.35 -22.51 -43.50
C PHE A 29 -1.89 -21.65 -42.32
N LEU A 30 -1.41 -22.26 -41.23
CA LEU A 30 -0.87 -21.55 -40.07
C LEU A 30 0.37 -20.71 -40.43
N VAL A 31 1.28 -21.26 -41.24
CA VAL A 31 2.46 -20.53 -41.72
C VAL A 31 2.05 -19.34 -42.58
N ILE A 32 1.11 -19.53 -43.52
CA ILE A 32 0.60 -18.44 -44.36
C ILE A 32 -0.09 -17.37 -43.51
N ALA A 33 -0.90 -17.76 -42.53
CA ALA A 33 -1.56 -16.82 -41.62
C ALA A 33 -0.54 -16.03 -40.78
N ALA A 34 0.51 -16.69 -40.27
CA ALA A 34 1.58 -16.05 -39.50
C ALA A 34 2.39 -15.07 -40.36
N LEU A 35 2.81 -15.48 -41.57
CA LEU A 35 3.49 -14.60 -42.53
C LEU A 35 2.60 -13.42 -42.94
N GLY A 36 1.31 -13.67 -43.18
CA GLY A 36 0.33 -12.63 -43.49
C GLY A 36 0.18 -11.61 -42.35
N GLY A 37 0.06 -12.09 -41.10
CA GLY A 37 0.02 -11.23 -39.92
C GLY A 37 1.31 -10.41 -39.73
N PHE A 38 2.47 -11.03 -39.94
CA PHE A 38 3.76 -10.33 -39.91
C PHE A 38 3.86 -9.25 -40.99
N LEU A 39 3.54 -9.58 -42.24
CA LEU A 39 3.59 -8.63 -43.35
C LEU A 39 2.58 -7.49 -43.16
N TYR A 40 1.40 -7.77 -42.62
CA TYR A 40 0.40 -6.76 -42.26
C TYR A 40 0.92 -5.78 -41.21
N ALA A 41 1.58 -6.28 -40.16
CA ALA A 41 2.21 -5.45 -39.14
C ALA A 41 3.42 -4.68 -39.70
N TRP A 42 4.28 -5.35 -40.48
CA TRP A 42 5.47 -4.75 -41.11
C TRP A 42 5.12 -3.65 -42.10
N ALA A 43 4.01 -3.79 -42.83
CA ALA A 43 3.47 -2.76 -43.71
C ALA A 43 2.82 -1.58 -42.94
N GLY A 44 2.77 -1.61 -41.61
CA GLY A 44 2.17 -0.55 -40.79
C GLY A 44 0.64 -0.46 -40.92
N LEU A 45 -0.01 -1.51 -41.44
CA LEU A 45 -1.46 -1.53 -41.65
C LEU A 45 -2.22 -1.84 -40.35
N ALA A 46 -1.53 -2.41 -39.35
CA ALA A 46 -2.11 -2.69 -38.04
C ALA A 46 -2.50 -1.39 -37.30
N PRO A 47 -3.79 -1.20 -36.93
CA PRO A 47 -4.21 -0.01 -36.20
C PRO A 47 -3.67 -0.06 -34.77
N ILE A 48 -2.63 0.74 -34.50
CA ILE A 48 -2.05 0.92 -33.16
C ILE A 48 -2.62 2.12 -32.40
N SER A 49 -3.58 2.83 -33.00
CA SER A 49 -4.19 4.03 -32.41
C SER A 49 -5.06 3.67 -31.21
N ALA A 50 -4.74 4.22 -30.03
CA ALA A 50 -5.57 4.09 -28.83
C ALA A 50 -6.91 4.87 -28.90
N ARG A 51 -7.10 5.71 -29.92
CA ARG A 51 -8.37 6.40 -30.18
C ARG A 51 -9.45 5.46 -30.70
N SER A 52 -9.04 4.40 -31.40
CA SER A 52 -9.91 3.33 -31.86
C SER A 52 -9.84 2.17 -30.88
N GLY A 53 -10.99 1.56 -30.57
CA GLY A 53 -11.03 0.33 -29.79
C GLY A 53 -10.37 -0.85 -30.54
N HIS A 54 -10.08 -1.91 -29.80
CA HIS A 54 -9.72 -3.19 -30.41
C HIS A 54 -10.85 -3.71 -31.30
N TRP A 55 -10.49 -4.45 -32.36
CA TRP A 55 -11.47 -5.24 -33.10
C TRP A 55 -12.16 -6.24 -32.18
N SER A 56 -13.41 -6.62 -32.48
CA SER A 56 -14.21 -7.48 -31.61
C SER A 56 -13.52 -8.79 -31.23
N VAL A 57 -12.81 -9.41 -32.19
CA VAL A 57 -12.04 -10.64 -31.95
C VAL A 57 -10.84 -10.41 -31.02
N THR A 58 -10.12 -9.31 -31.20
CA THR A 58 -8.97 -8.94 -30.37
C THR A 58 -9.43 -8.56 -28.97
N ALA A 59 -10.49 -7.77 -28.85
CA ALA A 59 -11.10 -7.40 -27.57
C ALA A 59 -11.55 -8.65 -26.79
N TRP A 60 -12.28 -9.56 -27.46
CA TRP A 60 -12.71 -10.82 -26.88
C TRP A 60 -11.51 -11.66 -26.42
N PHE A 61 -10.51 -11.84 -27.28
CA PHE A 61 -9.35 -12.67 -26.96
C PHE A 61 -8.54 -12.12 -25.78
N LEU A 62 -8.28 -10.80 -25.76
CA LEU A 62 -7.57 -10.17 -24.65
C LEU A 62 -8.35 -10.27 -23.35
N HIS A 63 -9.67 -10.06 -23.37
CA HIS A 63 -10.50 -10.22 -22.18
C HIS A 63 -10.55 -11.68 -21.69
N PHE A 64 -10.68 -12.64 -22.61
CA PHE A 64 -10.61 -14.07 -22.31
C PHE A 64 -9.25 -14.45 -21.69
N ALA A 65 -8.16 -14.05 -22.33
CA ALA A 65 -6.81 -14.34 -21.87
C ALA A 65 -6.53 -13.69 -20.50
N MET A 66 -7.04 -12.48 -20.26
CA MET A 66 -6.98 -11.81 -18.97
C MET A 66 -7.73 -12.62 -17.90
N ARG A 67 -9.02 -12.96 -18.13
CA ARG A 67 -9.82 -13.76 -17.17
C ARG A 67 -9.16 -15.09 -16.82
N GLN A 68 -8.78 -15.87 -17.84
CA GLN A 68 -8.14 -17.16 -17.64
C GLN A 68 -6.76 -17.04 -16.99
N GLY A 69 -6.02 -15.99 -17.34
CA GLY A 69 -4.72 -15.68 -16.75
C GLY A 69 -4.83 -15.39 -15.26
N VAL A 70 -5.74 -14.51 -14.85
CA VAL A 70 -6.01 -14.18 -13.45
C VAL A 70 -6.45 -15.43 -12.69
N GLU A 71 -7.48 -16.12 -13.16
CA GLU A 71 -8.04 -17.31 -12.52
C GLU A 71 -6.97 -18.39 -12.27
N THR A 72 -6.19 -18.72 -13.30
CA THR A 72 -5.14 -19.75 -13.20
C THR A 72 -4.02 -19.34 -12.25
N ARG A 73 -3.63 -18.06 -12.25
CA ARG A 73 -2.49 -17.58 -11.47
C ARG A 73 -2.86 -17.36 -10.00
N ALA A 74 -4.05 -16.83 -9.73
CA ALA A 74 -4.59 -16.72 -8.39
C ALA A 74 -4.71 -18.11 -7.75
N ALA A 75 -5.28 -19.09 -8.45
CA ALA A 75 -5.48 -20.44 -7.92
C ALA A 75 -4.18 -21.21 -7.59
N VAL A 76 -3.04 -20.82 -8.15
CA VAL A 76 -1.76 -21.53 -7.96
C VAL A 76 -0.75 -20.71 -7.14
N GLY A 77 -0.87 -19.38 -7.14
CA GLY A 77 0.18 -18.48 -6.63
C GLY A 77 -0.30 -17.47 -5.59
N VAL A 78 -1.54 -17.55 -5.13
CA VAL A 78 -2.07 -16.67 -4.08
C VAL A 78 -2.79 -17.51 -3.04
N GLU A 79 -2.35 -17.38 -1.80
CA GLU A 79 -3.01 -17.96 -0.63
C GLU A 79 -3.26 -16.82 0.35
N LYS A 80 -4.52 -16.60 0.71
CA LYS A 80 -4.86 -15.60 1.72
C LYS A 80 -4.38 -16.11 3.09
N PRO A 81 -3.54 -15.35 3.81
CA PRO A 81 -3.14 -15.72 5.16
C PRO A 81 -4.37 -15.92 6.07
N ALA A 82 -4.31 -16.92 6.96
CA ALA A 82 -5.46 -17.31 7.78
C ALA A 82 -5.86 -16.25 8.83
N ASP A 83 -4.91 -15.40 9.20
CA ASP A 83 -5.03 -14.27 10.11
C ASP A 83 -5.60 -13.01 9.45
N VAL A 84 -5.68 -12.97 8.11
CA VAL A 84 -6.27 -11.83 7.38
C VAL A 84 -7.80 -11.94 7.35
N ASP A 85 -8.46 -11.17 8.21
CA ASP A 85 -9.90 -10.95 8.18
C ASP A 85 -10.27 -9.76 7.28
N LEU A 86 -10.83 -10.03 6.10
CA LEU A 86 -11.29 -8.98 5.17
C LEU A 86 -12.51 -8.20 5.69
N ALA A 87 -13.19 -8.71 6.71
CA ALA A 87 -14.26 -8.00 7.40
C ALA A 87 -13.73 -7.03 8.46
N ASP A 88 -12.43 -7.04 8.78
CA ASP A 88 -11.84 -6.09 9.74
C ASP A 88 -11.95 -4.65 9.20
N PRO A 89 -12.64 -3.74 9.92
CA PRO A 89 -12.73 -2.33 9.53
C PRO A 89 -11.39 -1.61 9.49
N VAL A 90 -10.43 -1.96 10.36
CA VAL A 90 -9.11 -1.31 10.41
C VAL A 90 -8.29 -1.69 9.18
N LEU A 91 -8.28 -2.97 8.80
CA LEU A 91 -7.63 -3.44 7.58
C LEU A 91 -8.18 -2.74 6.31
N ALA A 92 -9.51 -2.60 6.16
CA ALA A 92 -10.05 -1.87 5.02
C ALA A 92 -9.79 -0.36 5.08
N LEU A 93 -9.75 0.22 6.28
CA LEU A 93 -9.44 1.64 6.44
C LEU A 93 -8.04 1.96 5.92
N ARG A 94 -7.07 1.04 6.00
CA ARG A 94 -5.73 1.18 5.39
C ARG A 94 -5.79 1.38 3.87
N GLY A 95 -6.68 0.67 3.19
CA GLY A 95 -6.82 0.72 1.74
C GLY A 95 -7.51 1.99 1.22
N ALA A 96 -8.45 2.57 1.97
CA ALA A 96 -9.34 3.60 1.44
C ALA A 96 -8.65 4.92 1.02
N PRO A 97 -7.77 5.55 1.83
CA PRO A 97 -7.06 6.76 1.41
C PRO A 97 -6.12 6.52 0.23
N HIS A 98 -5.52 5.33 0.15
CA HIS A 98 -4.70 4.96 -1.00
C HIS A 98 -5.55 4.77 -2.26
N PHE A 99 -6.73 4.14 -2.14
CA PHE A 99 -7.66 4.04 -3.26
C PHE A 99 -8.02 5.43 -3.79
N ALA A 100 -8.23 6.42 -2.91
CA ALA A 100 -8.62 7.77 -3.29
C ALA A 100 -7.57 8.47 -4.17
N SER A 101 -6.29 8.24 -3.90
CA SER A 101 -5.17 8.86 -4.61
C SER A 101 -4.66 8.03 -5.78
N GLY A 102 -4.63 6.69 -5.64
CA GLY A 102 -4.03 5.77 -6.62
C GLY A 102 -5.03 5.14 -7.60
N CYS A 103 -6.24 4.80 -7.15
CA CYS A 103 -7.18 4.00 -7.94
C CYS A 103 -8.36 4.81 -8.49
N ALA A 104 -8.95 5.68 -7.67
CA ALA A 104 -10.11 6.49 -7.99
C ALA A 104 -9.94 7.41 -9.21
N PRO A 105 -8.76 8.00 -9.51
CA PRO A 105 -8.58 8.78 -10.74
C PRO A 105 -8.89 8.00 -12.03
N CYS A 106 -8.66 6.68 -12.01
CA CYS A 106 -8.91 5.76 -13.13
C CYS A 106 -10.29 5.08 -13.02
N HIS A 107 -10.63 4.58 -11.84
CA HIS A 107 -11.81 3.74 -11.62
C HIS A 107 -13.06 4.50 -11.17
N GLY A 108 -12.91 5.73 -10.70
CA GLY A 108 -13.94 6.49 -9.99
C GLY A 108 -14.10 6.01 -8.55
N ALA A 109 -15.06 6.60 -7.85
CA ALA A 109 -15.44 6.23 -6.49
C ALA A 109 -16.94 6.50 -6.28
N PRO A 110 -17.55 6.06 -5.17
CA PRO A 110 -18.94 6.39 -4.86
C PRO A 110 -19.19 7.90 -4.89
N GLY A 111 -20.17 8.32 -5.70
CA GLY A 111 -20.46 9.75 -5.92
C GLY A 111 -19.46 10.51 -6.81
N GLU A 112 -18.35 9.89 -7.22
CA GLU A 112 -17.31 10.50 -8.04
C GLU A 112 -17.25 9.89 -9.44
N ALA A 113 -17.14 10.75 -10.45
CA ALA A 113 -16.97 10.30 -11.82
C ALA A 113 -15.50 9.98 -12.11
N ARG A 114 -15.26 8.93 -12.91
CA ARG A 114 -13.95 8.68 -13.54
C ARG A 114 -13.45 9.94 -14.26
N SER A 115 -12.15 10.21 -14.18
CA SER A 115 -11.53 11.35 -14.85
C SER A 115 -11.81 11.36 -16.37
N ALA A 116 -11.72 12.53 -16.99
CA ALA A 116 -11.87 12.65 -18.46
C ALA A 116 -10.84 11.78 -19.20
N ILE A 117 -9.61 11.72 -18.67
CA ILE A 117 -8.54 10.87 -19.19
C ILE A 117 -8.95 9.40 -19.11
N ALA A 118 -9.38 8.93 -17.93
CA ALA A 118 -9.80 7.55 -17.72
C ALA A 118 -10.95 7.11 -18.63
N ARG A 119 -11.93 7.98 -18.87
CA ARG A 119 -13.06 7.70 -19.77
C ARG A 119 -12.64 7.57 -21.25
N ALA A 120 -11.50 8.14 -21.62
CA ALA A 120 -10.94 8.11 -22.97
C ALA A 120 -9.90 7.00 -23.20
N MET A 121 -9.55 6.23 -22.16
CA MET A 121 -8.59 5.12 -22.27
C MET A 121 -9.17 3.92 -23.02
N THR A 122 -8.29 3.16 -23.66
CA THR A 122 -8.58 1.91 -24.37
C THR A 122 -7.67 0.80 -23.83
N PRO A 123 -8.20 -0.23 -23.14
CA PRO A 123 -9.58 -0.35 -22.69
C PRO A 123 -9.93 0.69 -21.61
N ARG A 124 -11.22 1.02 -21.49
CA ARG A 124 -11.71 1.92 -20.44
C ARG A 124 -11.68 1.18 -19.09
N PRO A 125 -11.06 1.75 -18.03
CA PRO A 125 -11.09 1.16 -16.69
C PRO A 125 -12.54 0.98 -16.20
N PRO A 126 -12.92 -0.17 -15.63
CA PRO A 126 -14.26 -0.39 -15.10
C PRO A 126 -14.51 0.43 -13.82
N ARG A 127 -15.78 0.62 -13.48
CA ARG A 127 -16.19 1.03 -12.14
C ARG A 127 -16.04 -0.19 -11.22
N LEU A 128 -15.29 -0.06 -10.13
CA LEU A 128 -14.92 -1.21 -9.31
C LEU A 128 -16.07 -1.66 -8.41
N GLU A 129 -16.92 -0.73 -7.97
CA GLU A 129 -18.14 -1.02 -7.22
C GLU A 129 -19.11 -1.97 -7.97
N GLU A 130 -19.04 -1.99 -9.30
CA GLU A 130 -19.85 -2.87 -10.16
C GLU A 130 -19.19 -4.22 -10.46
N ARG A 131 -17.86 -4.32 -10.30
CA ARG A 131 -17.06 -5.45 -10.80
C ARG A 131 -16.36 -6.26 -9.74
N VAL A 132 -16.06 -5.69 -8.58
CA VAL A 132 -15.47 -6.44 -7.46
C VAL A 132 -16.27 -7.71 -7.11
N PRO A 133 -17.62 -7.73 -7.14
CA PRO A 133 -18.38 -8.96 -6.88
C PRO A 133 -18.12 -10.11 -7.88
N ASP A 134 -17.59 -9.82 -9.06
CA ASP A 134 -17.33 -10.82 -10.12
C ASP A 134 -16.04 -11.65 -9.87
N TRP A 135 -15.24 -11.30 -8.86
CA TRP A 135 -13.91 -11.88 -8.61
C TRP A 135 -13.79 -12.47 -7.19
N SER A 136 -12.96 -13.51 -7.03
CA SER A 136 -12.55 -14.03 -5.72
C SER A 136 -11.55 -13.11 -5.02
N ASP A 137 -11.29 -13.34 -3.73
CA ASP A 137 -10.33 -12.53 -2.95
C ASP A 137 -8.91 -12.65 -3.52
N GLU A 138 -8.52 -13.87 -3.87
CA GLU A 138 -7.21 -14.22 -4.45
C GLU A 138 -7.05 -13.67 -5.86
N GLU A 139 -8.14 -13.66 -6.65
CA GLU A 139 -8.13 -13.02 -7.97
C GLU A 139 -7.96 -11.50 -7.86
N LEU A 140 -8.65 -10.85 -6.92
CA LEU A 140 -8.49 -9.41 -6.65
C LEU A 140 -7.07 -9.10 -6.18
N PHE A 141 -6.54 -9.87 -5.25
CA PHE A 141 -5.16 -9.76 -4.81
C PHE A 141 -4.20 -9.87 -5.99
N TRP A 142 -4.35 -10.91 -6.82
CA TRP A 142 -3.46 -11.12 -7.96
C TRP A 142 -3.50 -9.94 -8.94
N ILE A 143 -4.70 -9.43 -9.25
CA ILE A 143 -4.89 -8.27 -10.12
C ILE A 143 -4.20 -7.03 -9.54
N LEU A 144 -4.35 -6.78 -8.25
CA LEU A 144 -3.74 -5.63 -7.57
C LEU A 144 -2.22 -5.73 -7.53
N GLN A 145 -1.68 -6.90 -7.17
CA GLN A 145 -0.24 -7.13 -7.07
C GLN A 145 0.44 -7.03 -8.45
N ASN A 146 -0.18 -7.57 -9.51
CA ASN A 146 0.50 -7.79 -10.80
C ASN A 146 0.07 -6.82 -11.91
N GLY A 147 -1.05 -6.13 -11.73
CA GLY A 147 -1.69 -5.36 -12.79
C GLY A 147 -2.14 -6.23 -13.96
N ILE A 148 -2.47 -5.58 -15.08
CA ILE A 148 -2.97 -6.28 -16.27
C ILE A 148 -2.21 -5.82 -17.51
N LYS A 149 -1.40 -6.73 -18.07
CA LYS A 149 -0.69 -6.49 -19.33
C LYS A 149 -1.65 -6.14 -20.46
N PHE A 150 -1.18 -5.30 -21.39
CA PHE A 150 -1.98 -4.76 -22.50
C PHE A 150 -3.17 -3.90 -22.05
N SER A 151 -3.09 -3.39 -20.82
CA SER A 151 -3.92 -2.33 -20.29
C SER A 151 -3.03 -1.30 -19.60
N ALA A 152 -3.63 -0.24 -19.07
CA ALA A 152 -2.93 0.75 -18.26
C ALA A 152 -3.04 0.46 -16.75
N MET A 153 -3.53 -0.72 -16.35
CA MET A 153 -3.56 -1.16 -14.95
C MET A 153 -2.15 -1.56 -14.51
N PRO A 154 -1.47 -0.78 -13.66
CA PRO A 154 -0.11 -1.07 -13.22
C PRO A 154 -0.10 -2.20 -12.17
N ALA A 155 1.08 -2.78 -11.95
CA ALA A 155 1.36 -3.63 -10.80
C ALA A 155 1.47 -2.79 -9.51
N TRP A 156 1.38 -3.45 -8.36
CA TRP A 156 1.60 -2.78 -7.07
C TRP A 156 3.03 -2.23 -6.99
N PRO A 157 3.26 -1.02 -6.46
CA PRO A 157 4.59 -0.40 -6.49
C PRO A 157 5.62 -0.99 -5.52
N ALA A 158 5.23 -1.98 -4.69
CA ALA A 158 6.11 -2.67 -3.75
C ALA A 158 5.87 -4.18 -3.83
N ASP A 159 6.88 -4.94 -4.24
CA ASP A 159 6.73 -6.37 -4.54
C ASP A 159 6.52 -7.25 -3.28
N HIS A 160 7.10 -6.85 -2.14
CA HIS A 160 7.11 -7.65 -0.90
C HIS A 160 6.19 -7.12 0.20
N ARG A 161 5.15 -6.37 -0.18
CA ARG A 161 4.20 -5.74 0.74
C ARG A 161 2.78 -6.24 0.50
N GLU A 162 2.64 -7.56 0.52
CA GLU A 162 1.35 -8.25 0.32
C GLU A 162 0.31 -7.83 1.37
N ASP A 163 0.75 -7.44 2.57
CA ASP A 163 -0.07 -6.86 3.63
C ASP A 163 -0.87 -5.63 3.15
N GLU A 164 -0.24 -4.77 2.35
CA GLU A 164 -0.88 -3.59 1.78
C GLU A 164 -1.88 -3.95 0.67
N VAL A 165 -1.60 -5.02 -0.08
CA VAL A 165 -2.50 -5.52 -1.12
C VAL A 165 -3.75 -6.14 -0.50
N TRP A 166 -3.60 -6.92 0.57
CA TRP A 166 -4.74 -7.47 1.31
C TRP A 166 -5.59 -6.38 1.97
N ALA A 167 -4.98 -5.31 2.49
CA ALA A 167 -5.69 -4.12 2.94
C ALA A 167 -6.54 -3.48 1.84
N MET A 168 -6.01 -3.42 0.61
CA MET A 168 -6.77 -2.96 -0.55
C MET A 168 -7.91 -3.92 -0.92
N VAL A 169 -7.70 -5.23 -0.87
CA VAL A 169 -8.78 -6.22 -1.10
C VAL A 169 -9.91 -6.05 -0.07
N ALA A 170 -9.57 -5.90 1.21
CA ALA A 170 -10.54 -5.65 2.28
C ALA A 170 -11.35 -4.37 2.02
N PHE A 171 -10.71 -3.30 1.57
CA PHE A 171 -11.39 -2.08 1.15
C PHE A 171 -12.31 -2.31 -0.07
N LEU A 172 -11.81 -2.96 -1.12
CA LEU A 172 -12.58 -3.23 -2.34
C LEU A 172 -13.86 -4.02 -2.04
N ARG A 173 -13.82 -4.97 -1.10
CA ARG A 173 -15.01 -5.74 -0.68
C ARG A 173 -16.10 -4.89 -0.03
N ARG A 174 -15.74 -3.73 0.54
CA ARG A 174 -16.70 -2.76 1.10
C ARG A 174 -17.23 -1.77 0.07
N LEU A 175 -16.57 -1.63 -1.08
CA LEU A 175 -16.91 -0.63 -2.09
C LEU A 175 -18.33 -0.80 -2.69
N PRO A 176 -18.82 -2.02 -3.00
CA PRO A 176 -20.18 -2.20 -3.51
C PRO A 176 -21.23 -1.75 -2.49
N GLY A 177 -22.08 -0.79 -2.87
CA GLY A 177 -23.15 -0.27 -2.02
C GLY A 177 -22.74 0.85 -1.06
N MET A 178 -21.46 1.21 -1.01
CA MET A 178 -20.95 2.34 -0.22
C MET A 178 -21.56 3.67 -0.69
N THR A 179 -21.99 4.49 0.25
CA THR A 179 -22.49 5.84 -0.02
C THR A 179 -21.35 6.84 -0.25
N PRO A 180 -21.59 7.97 -0.96
CA PRO A 180 -20.59 9.03 -1.09
C PRO A 180 -20.09 9.56 0.26
N GLU A 181 -20.95 9.64 1.27
CA GLU A 181 -20.61 10.10 2.61
C GLU A 181 -19.66 9.12 3.33
N GLU A 182 -19.97 7.82 3.31
CA GLU A 182 -19.11 6.77 3.86
C GLU A 182 -17.76 6.73 3.15
N TRP A 183 -17.76 6.85 1.81
CA TRP A 183 -16.54 6.91 1.00
C TRP A 183 -15.63 8.06 1.45
N ARG A 184 -16.17 9.28 1.55
CA ARG A 184 -15.39 10.46 1.93
C ARG A 184 -14.81 10.35 3.34
N ALA A 185 -15.59 9.82 4.29
CA ALA A 185 -15.14 9.58 5.65
C ALA A 185 -13.99 8.56 5.67
N MET A 186 -14.16 7.40 5.04
CA MET A 186 -13.14 6.34 5.03
C MET A 186 -11.86 6.79 4.32
N ALA A 187 -11.98 7.46 3.17
CA ALA A 187 -10.86 8.02 2.41
C ALA A 187 -10.16 9.22 3.09
N GLY A 188 -10.70 9.74 4.19
CA GLY A 188 -10.13 10.88 4.92
C GLY A 188 -10.28 12.21 4.18
N LEU A 189 -11.20 12.30 3.22
CA LEU A 189 -11.40 13.48 2.37
C LEU A 189 -12.08 14.65 3.11
N ASP A 190 -12.55 14.42 4.32
CA ASP A 190 -13.16 15.44 5.18
C ASP A 190 -12.21 15.92 6.29
N ALA A 191 -10.98 15.40 6.38
CA ALA A 191 -10.02 15.77 7.41
C ALA A 191 -9.73 17.29 7.46
N GLY A 192 -9.67 17.97 6.31
CA GLY A 192 -9.48 19.43 6.22
C GLY A 192 -10.74 20.28 6.46
N ARG A 193 -11.95 19.68 6.51
CA ARG A 193 -13.20 20.42 6.74
C ARG A 193 -13.56 20.58 8.22
N ALA A 194 -12.92 19.79 9.10
CA ALA A 194 -13.14 19.81 10.54
C ALA A 194 -12.13 20.69 11.30
N ALA A 195 -11.18 21.33 10.61
CA ALA A 195 -10.26 22.27 11.25
C ALA A 195 -11.03 23.51 11.74
N PRO A 196 -10.96 23.88 13.03
CA PRO A 196 -11.37 25.22 13.45
C PRO A 196 -10.50 26.23 12.72
N GLU A 197 -11.09 27.33 12.25
CA GLU A 197 -10.38 28.43 11.58
C GLU A 197 -9.12 28.79 12.37
N MET A 198 -7.95 28.44 11.81
CA MET A 198 -6.68 28.91 12.32
C MET A 198 -6.65 30.42 12.08
N GLU A 199 -6.91 31.22 13.11
CA GLU A 199 -6.76 32.68 13.07
C GLU A 199 -5.29 33.02 12.83
N VAL A 200 -4.91 33.11 11.56
CA VAL A 200 -3.65 33.72 11.14
C VAL A 200 -3.82 35.23 11.25
N SER A 201 -3.29 35.79 12.34
CA SER A 201 -3.17 37.24 12.53
C SER A 201 -2.27 37.84 11.44
N THR A 202 -2.88 38.36 10.38
CA THR A 202 -2.17 39.03 9.30
C THR A 202 -1.95 40.50 9.64
N GLY A 203 -0.73 40.80 10.09
CA GLY A 203 -0.24 42.18 10.18
C GLY A 203 -0.05 42.77 8.78
N ALA A 204 -0.89 43.74 8.41
CA ALA A 204 -0.84 44.41 7.13
C ALA A 204 0.34 45.40 7.01
N ALA A 205 1.06 45.35 5.89
CA ALA A 205 1.87 46.48 5.41
C ALA A 205 1.83 46.61 3.88
N ALA A 206 1.66 47.85 3.41
CA ALA A 206 1.35 48.25 2.04
C ALA A 206 2.58 48.36 1.12
N GLY A 207 2.37 48.15 -0.19
CA GLY A 207 3.33 48.51 -1.26
C GLY A 207 3.12 47.71 -2.55
N GLY A 208 3.12 48.36 -3.72
CA GLY A 208 2.70 47.75 -5.01
C GLY A 208 3.59 46.62 -5.57
N GLY A 209 4.76 46.36 -5.00
CA GLY A 209 5.60 45.17 -5.27
C GLY A 209 5.31 43.98 -4.34
N THR A 210 4.56 44.22 -3.25
CA THR A 210 4.24 43.27 -2.18
C THR A 210 3.04 42.37 -2.54
N ARG A 211 2.27 42.69 -3.60
CA ARG A 211 1.09 41.88 -3.96
C ARG A 211 1.44 40.52 -4.56
N ILE A 212 2.46 40.43 -5.42
CA ILE A 212 2.90 39.15 -5.97
C ILE A 212 3.66 38.37 -4.91
N ARG A 213 4.57 39.01 -4.15
CA ARG A 213 5.29 38.33 -3.07
C ARG A 213 4.34 37.85 -1.97
N GLY A 214 3.43 38.69 -1.49
CA GLY A 214 2.40 38.29 -0.54
C GLY A 214 1.35 37.33 -1.11
N LEU A 215 1.15 37.27 -2.43
CA LEU A 215 0.38 36.19 -3.06
C LEU A 215 1.18 34.89 -3.08
N LEU A 216 2.48 34.94 -3.38
CA LEU A 216 3.37 33.78 -3.36
C LEU A 216 3.59 33.25 -1.93
N ASP A 217 3.67 34.13 -0.94
CA ASP A 217 3.77 33.78 0.48
C ASP A 217 2.46 33.10 0.94
N ARG A 218 1.29 33.64 0.58
CA ARG A 218 -0.01 32.98 0.82
C ARG A 218 -0.21 31.69 0.04
N VAL A 219 0.32 31.62 -1.19
CA VAL A 219 0.34 30.38 -1.98
C VAL A 219 1.27 29.36 -1.32
N GLY A 220 2.38 29.80 -0.72
CA GLY A 220 3.29 28.96 0.06
C GLY A 220 2.64 28.44 1.35
N GLU A 221 1.95 29.30 2.09
CA GLU A 221 1.15 28.91 3.27
C GLU A 221 0.05 27.92 2.88
N GLY A 222 -0.74 28.23 1.85
CA GLY A 222 -1.80 27.34 1.36
C GLY A 222 -1.27 26.04 0.74
N ALA A 223 -0.08 26.03 0.16
CA ALA A 223 0.58 24.81 -0.31
C ALA A 223 1.04 23.94 0.86
N ARG A 224 1.60 24.54 1.91
CA ARG A 224 1.98 23.83 3.15
C ARG A 224 0.76 23.21 3.83
N GLU A 225 -0.36 23.93 3.88
CA GLU A 225 -1.62 23.44 4.44
C GLU A 225 -2.16 22.26 3.64
N GLN A 226 -2.18 22.34 2.30
CA GLN A 226 -2.56 21.22 1.42
C GLN A 226 -1.66 19.99 1.58
N LEU A 227 -0.35 20.18 1.80
CA LEU A 227 0.58 19.09 2.08
C LEU A 227 0.23 18.39 3.39
N VAL A 228 0.01 19.14 4.47
CA VAL A 228 -0.42 18.57 5.76
C VAL A 228 -1.76 17.86 5.63
N GLU A 229 -2.74 18.46 4.94
CA GLU A 229 -4.03 17.82 4.67
C GLU A 229 -3.88 16.50 3.90
N SER A 230 -2.94 16.43 2.96
CA SER A 230 -2.67 15.21 2.19
C SER A 230 -2.17 14.07 3.09
N CYS A 231 -1.28 14.37 4.04
CA CYS A 231 -0.78 13.43 5.04
C CYS A 231 -1.89 13.05 6.04
N ALA A 232 -2.71 14.02 6.44
CA ALA A 232 -3.77 13.86 7.43
C ALA A 232 -4.89 12.90 6.99
N ARG A 233 -5.07 12.67 5.69
CA ARG A 233 -5.99 11.64 5.15
C ARG A 233 -5.70 10.25 5.74
N CYS A 234 -4.45 9.97 6.04
CA CYS A 234 -3.99 8.72 6.64
C CYS A 234 -3.58 8.92 8.10
N HIS A 235 -2.74 9.92 8.38
CA HIS A 235 -2.08 10.07 9.68
C HIS A 235 -2.80 10.98 10.67
N GLY A 236 -3.96 11.53 10.31
CA GLY A 236 -4.65 12.53 11.11
C GLY A 236 -3.98 13.90 11.07
N LEU A 237 -4.75 14.96 11.36
CA LEU A 237 -4.21 16.32 11.51
C LEU A 237 -3.36 16.47 12.78
N ASP A 238 -3.73 15.72 13.81
CA ASP A 238 -3.04 15.58 15.08
C ASP A 238 -1.81 14.65 14.99
N GLY A 239 -1.62 13.95 13.88
CA GLY A 239 -0.53 13.00 13.70
C GLY A 239 -0.67 11.73 14.53
N LEU A 240 -1.84 11.45 15.10
CA LEU A 240 -2.07 10.26 15.93
C LEU A 240 -2.56 9.06 15.11
N GLY A 241 -2.52 9.13 13.79
CA GLY A 241 -3.03 8.07 12.92
C GLY A 241 -4.55 8.10 12.79
N ARG A 242 -5.11 7.04 12.22
CA ARG A 242 -6.56 6.79 12.20
C ARG A 242 -6.80 5.33 12.56
N GLY A 243 -7.90 5.06 13.25
CA GLY A 243 -8.35 3.73 13.67
C GLY A 243 -9.78 3.79 14.21
N GLU A 244 -10.38 2.65 14.52
CA GLU A 244 -11.66 2.64 15.23
C GLU A 244 -11.47 3.05 16.70
N GLY A 245 -12.46 3.77 17.26
CA GLY A 245 -12.49 4.10 18.70
C GLY A 245 -11.65 5.29 19.16
N GLY A 246 -11.08 6.11 18.27
CA GLY A 246 -10.48 7.41 18.66
C GLY A 246 -9.31 7.30 19.64
N GLY A 247 -8.50 6.24 19.53
CA GLY A 247 -7.39 5.95 20.44
C GLY A 247 -7.29 4.49 20.91
N GLY A 248 -8.15 3.60 20.40
CA GLY A 248 -8.04 2.15 20.62
C GLY A 248 -6.74 1.56 20.08
N GLY A 249 -6.35 0.38 20.57
CA GLY A 249 -5.06 -0.29 20.30
C GLY A 249 -4.81 -0.65 18.83
N GLU A 250 -5.84 -0.57 18.00
CA GLU A 250 -5.84 -0.89 16.59
C GLU A 250 -5.82 0.40 15.76
N GLY A 251 -4.68 0.65 15.10
CA GLY A 251 -4.49 1.79 14.21
C GLY A 251 -4.23 1.35 12.79
N ALA A 252 -4.99 1.89 11.84
CA ALA A 252 -4.77 1.66 10.41
C ALA A 252 -3.44 2.29 9.96
N PHE A 253 -3.10 3.47 10.52
CA PHE A 253 -1.91 4.23 10.13
C PHE A 253 -1.06 4.58 11.35
N PRO A 254 0.29 4.59 11.23
CA PRO A 254 1.15 4.85 12.37
C PRO A 254 1.03 6.29 12.88
N LYS A 255 1.21 6.44 14.19
CA LYS A 255 1.39 7.72 14.88
C LYS A 255 2.70 8.38 14.44
N LEU A 256 2.62 9.64 14.02
CA LEU A 256 3.75 10.49 13.63
C LEU A 256 4.02 11.60 14.65
N ALA A 257 3.02 11.99 15.44
CA ALA A 257 3.10 13.08 16.40
C ALA A 257 4.22 12.85 17.42
N GLY A 258 5.04 13.88 17.65
CA GLY A 258 6.15 13.86 18.62
C GLY A 258 7.34 12.99 18.21
N GLN A 259 7.29 12.33 17.06
CA GLN A 259 8.39 11.52 16.56
C GLN A 259 9.61 12.39 16.25
N LYS A 260 10.82 11.80 16.33
CA LYS A 260 12.06 12.53 16.04
C LYS A 260 12.06 13.06 14.60
N GLU A 261 12.23 14.37 14.45
CA GLU A 261 12.29 15.08 13.16
C GLU A 261 13.27 14.40 12.19
N THR A 262 14.48 14.09 12.66
CA THR A 262 15.52 13.41 11.86
C THR A 262 15.06 12.07 11.32
N TYR A 263 14.35 11.28 12.13
CA TYR A 263 13.81 9.99 11.71
C TYR A 263 12.66 10.13 10.71
N LEU A 264 11.77 11.10 10.91
CA LEU A 264 10.66 11.37 9.99
C LEU A 264 11.20 11.78 8.60
N TYR A 265 12.13 12.74 8.57
CA TYR A 265 12.77 13.16 7.32
C TYR A 265 13.50 12.00 6.63
N ALA A 266 14.31 11.24 7.37
CA ALA A 266 15.02 10.09 6.83
C ALA A 266 14.06 9.00 6.32
N SER A 267 12.91 8.82 6.96
CA SER A 267 11.87 7.87 6.50
C SER A 267 11.22 8.31 5.20
N LEU A 268 10.85 9.59 5.08
CA LEU A 268 10.27 10.14 3.84
C LEU A 268 11.26 10.00 2.67
N ARG A 269 12.53 10.32 2.90
CA ARG A 269 13.62 10.11 1.94
C ARG A 269 13.72 8.64 1.52
N ALA A 270 13.79 7.72 2.49
CA ALA A 270 13.89 6.29 2.21
C ALA A 270 12.68 5.76 1.40
N TYR A 271 11.46 6.22 1.69
CA TYR A 271 10.29 5.88 0.87
C TYR A 271 10.40 6.42 -0.56
N ALA A 272 10.84 7.67 -0.73
CA ALA A 272 10.97 8.28 -2.05
C ALA A 272 12.07 7.61 -2.90
N GLU A 273 13.14 7.16 -2.26
CA GLU A 273 14.30 6.52 -2.89
C GLU A 273 14.15 5.01 -3.04
N ASP A 274 13.00 4.45 -2.64
CA ASP A 274 12.71 3.01 -2.63
C ASP A 274 13.66 2.19 -1.75
N GLU A 275 14.34 2.86 -0.80
CA GLU A 275 15.11 2.22 0.26
C GLU A 275 14.20 1.69 1.37
N ARG A 276 12.98 2.22 1.50
CA ARG A 276 11.89 1.71 2.34
C ARG A 276 10.64 1.50 1.49
N GLN A 277 10.20 0.26 1.39
CA GLN A 277 9.28 -0.19 0.36
C GLN A 277 7.86 -0.14 0.91
N SER A 278 6.98 0.53 0.18
CA SER A 278 5.55 0.62 0.49
C SER A 278 4.81 1.12 -0.73
N GLY A 279 3.82 0.36 -1.21
CA GLY A 279 2.89 0.79 -2.22
C GLY A 279 2.00 1.94 -1.76
N PHE A 280 1.79 2.09 -0.44
CA PHE A 280 1.06 3.23 0.13
C PHE A 280 1.90 4.51 0.23
N MET A 281 3.05 4.45 0.89
CA MET A 281 3.83 5.65 1.22
C MET A 281 4.75 6.11 0.10
N ARG A 282 5.25 5.22 -0.77
CA ARG A 282 6.14 5.62 -1.86
C ARG A 282 5.49 6.62 -2.82
N PRO A 283 4.25 6.40 -3.35
CA PRO A 283 3.61 7.36 -4.25
C PRO A 283 3.41 8.76 -3.65
N VAL A 284 3.25 8.84 -2.32
CA VAL A 284 3.18 10.11 -1.60
C VAL A 284 4.56 10.73 -1.48
N ALA A 285 5.56 9.97 -1.03
CA ALA A 285 6.90 10.47 -0.77
C ALA A 285 7.64 10.94 -2.03
N VAL A 286 7.50 10.23 -3.17
CA VAL A 286 8.16 10.59 -4.43
C VAL A 286 7.67 11.93 -5.02
N ALA A 287 6.49 12.39 -4.61
CA ALA A 287 5.93 13.66 -5.07
C ALA A 287 6.48 14.86 -4.27
N LEU A 288 7.14 14.62 -3.14
CA LEU A 288 7.65 15.67 -2.25
C LEU A 288 9.05 16.11 -2.67
N SER A 289 9.30 17.41 -2.58
CA SER A 289 10.65 17.98 -2.59
C SER A 289 11.35 17.79 -1.24
N ASP A 290 12.68 17.94 -1.22
CA ASP A 290 13.47 17.86 0.01
C ASP A 290 13.02 18.88 1.08
N ALA A 291 12.66 20.08 0.65
CA ALA A 291 12.15 21.13 1.53
C ALA A 291 10.81 20.75 2.16
N GLU A 292 9.87 20.22 1.37
CA GLU A 292 8.57 19.77 1.86
C GLU A 292 8.72 18.58 2.83
N MET A 293 9.65 17.64 2.57
CA MET A 293 9.95 16.55 3.50
C MET A 293 10.45 17.06 4.85
N ARG A 294 11.32 18.08 4.86
CA ARG A 294 11.80 18.72 6.10
C ARG A 294 10.67 19.44 6.83
N ASP A 295 9.84 20.20 6.11
CA ASP A 295 8.71 20.92 6.68
C ASP A 295 7.69 19.98 7.34
N LEU A 296 7.37 18.87 6.69
CA LEU A 296 6.46 17.84 7.22
C LEU A 296 7.07 17.13 8.43
N ALA A 297 8.37 16.80 8.39
CA ALA A 297 9.07 16.21 9.51
C ALA A 297 9.07 17.14 10.74
N ALA A 298 9.37 18.43 10.53
CA ALA A 298 9.33 19.45 11.58
C ALA A 298 7.91 19.60 12.14
N TYR A 299 6.90 19.67 11.27
CA TYR A 299 5.49 19.78 11.67
C TYR A 299 5.07 18.62 12.60
N TYR A 300 5.19 17.37 12.14
CA TYR A 300 4.74 16.21 12.93
C TYR A 300 5.57 16.00 14.19
N SER A 301 6.88 16.31 14.17
CA SER A 301 7.72 16.22 15.37
C SER A 301 7.32 17.21 16.49
N ALA A 302 6.68 18.33 16.13
CA ALA A 302 6.24 19.34 17.06
C ALA A 302 4.84 19.06 17.66
N LEU A 303 4.09 18.10 17.10
CA LEU A 303 2.78 17.73 17.63
C LEU A 303 2.91 16.97 18.96
N ALA A 304 1.89 17.08 19.80
CA ALA A 304 1.83 16.34 21.06
C ALA A 304 1.69 14.83 20.79
N PRO A 305 2.55 13.97 21.35
CA PRO A 305 2.60 12.54 21.03
C PRO A 305 1.37 11.70 21.50
N GLY A 306 0.29 12.34 21.97
CA GLY A 306 -0.92 11.69 22.47
C GLY A 306 -0.70 10.89 23.75
N ASP A 307 -1.78 10.55 24.45
CA ASP A 307 -1.73 9.68 25.62
C ASP A 307 -1.56 8.23 25.11
N GLY A 308 -0.31 7.80 24.94
CA GLY A 308 0.03 6.52 24.31
C GLY A 308 -0.37 5.25 25.09
N ALA A 309 -1.01 5.37 26.25
CA ALA A 309 -1.49 4.23 27.02
C ALA A 309 -2.91 3.87 26.57
N VAL A 310 -3.01 2.95 25.61
CA VAL A 310 -4.27 2.23 25.39
C VAL A 310 -4.47 1.27 26.58
N GLU A 311 -5.72 1.05 27.00
CA GLU A 311 -6.09 -0.05 27.89
C GLU A 311 -5.35 -1.34 27.54
N ALA A 312 -4.99 -2.14 28.56
CA ALA A 312 -4.07 -3.28 28.49
C ALA A 312 -4.19 -4.13 27.21
N VAL A 313 -3.38 -3.77 26.20
CA VAL A 313 -3.23 -4.50 24.96
C VAL A 313 -2.41 -5.76 25.22
N GLY A 314 -2.89 -6.91 24.72
CA GLY A 314 -2.30 -8.21 24.98
C GLY A 314 -2.43 -8.69 26.44
N SER A 315 -2.04 -9.94 26.69
CA SER A 315 -2.08 -10.49 28.04
C SER A 315 -0.98 -9.88 28.93
N GLU A 316 -1.14 -9.97 30.26
CA GLU A 316 -0.11 -9.53 31.20
C GLU A 316 1.20 -10.29 31.01
N GLU A 317 1.11 -11.59 30.72
CA GLU A 317 2.26 -12.45 30.43
C GLU A 317 2.98 -12.01 29.16
N ALA A 318 2.24 -11.69 28.09
CA ALA A 318 2.82 -11.18 26.84
C ALA A 318 3.56 -9.85 27.08
N ARG A 319 2.94 -8.92 27.82
CA ARG A 319 3.59 -7.64 28.19
C ARG A 319 4.82 -7.84 29.07
N ALA A 320 4.79 -8.80 30.00
CA ALA A 320 5.93 -9.11 30.86
C ALA A 320 7.11 -9.70 30.05
N LEU A 321 6.82 -10.61 29.12
CA LEU A 321 7.81 -11.14 28.18
C LEU A 321 8.40 -10.04 27.30
N GLY A 322 7.55 -9.18 26.74
CA GLY A 322 7.97 -8.05 25.91
C GLY A 322 8.86 -7.08 26.67
N ALA A 323 8.53 -6.77 27.93
CA ALA A 323 9.35 -5.92 28.80
C ALA A 323 10.73 -6.54 29.09
N GLU A 324 10.81 -7.86 29.29
CA GLU A 324 12.07 -8.56 29.51
C GLU A 324 12.98 -8.49 28.27
N ILE A 325 12.43 -8.77 27.09
CA ILE A 325 13.17 -8.70 25.83
C ILE A 325 13.56 -7.26 25.50
N ALA A 326 12.67 -6.29 25.71
CA ALA A 326 12.97 -4.87 25.48
C ALA A 326 14.17 -4.38 26.31
N ALA A 327 14.23 -4.79 27.58
CA ALA A 327 15.25 -4.35 28.51
C ALA A 327 16.59 -5.11 28.40
N ARG A 328 16.55 -6.41 28.08
CA ARG A 328 17.75 -7.28 28.12
C ARG A 328 18.13 -7.89 26.77
N GLY A 329 17.26 -7.82 25.79
CA GLY A 329 17.39 -8.58 24.54
C GLY A 329 17.32 -10.09 24.80
N VAL A 330 17.81 -10.86 23.82
CA VAL A 330 18.01 -12.31 23.94
C VAL A 330 19.45 -12.64 23.57
N PRO A 331 20.42 -12.47 24.51
CA PRO A 331 21.85 -12.59 24.21
C PRO A 331 22.25 -13.95 23.61
N ALA A 332 21.56 -15.02 24.00
CA ALA A 332 21.79 -16.36 23.46
C ALA A 332 21.55 -16.47 21.95
N ARG A 333 20.71 -15.59 21.38
CA ARG A 333 20.42 -15.46 19.94
C ARG A 333 20.98 -14.16 19.35
N GLY A 334 21.84 -13.44 20.08
CA GLY A 334 22.40 -12.18 19.59
C GLY A 334 21.42 -11.01 19.46
N ILE A 335 20.19 -11.14 19.96
CA ILE A 335 19.18 -10.07 19.91
C ILE A 335 19.52 -9.01 20.96
N PRO A 336 19.80 -7.75 20.58
CA PRO A 336 20.14 -6.69 21.52
C PRO A 336 18.92 -6.22 22.31
N ALA A 337 19.14 -5.55 23.44
CA ALA A 337 18.08 -4.85 24.17
C ALA A 337 17.54 -3.70 23.32
N CYS A 338 16.24 -3.72 23.04
CA CYS A 338 15.55 -2.71 22.23
C CYS A 338 15.70 -1.29 22.81
N ASP A 339 15.61 -1.18 24.15
CA ASP A 339 15.69 0.10 24.86
C ASP A 339 17.05 0.79 24.74
N SER A 340 18.12 0.06 24.39
CA SER A 340 19.45 0.64 24.14
C SER A 340 19.46 1.63 22.98
N CYS A 341 18.54 1.45 22.01
CA CYS A 341 18.42 2.28 20.81
C CYS A 341 17.09 3.05 20.79
N HIS A 342 16.01 2.49 21.32
CA HIS A 342 14.67 3.10 21.26
C HIS A 342 14.22 3.79 22.56
N GLY A 343 15.03 3.72 23.62
CA GLY A 343 14.75 4.36 24.90
C GLY A 343 14.92 5.89 24.90
N PRO A 344 14.62 6.54 26.03
CA PRO A 344 14.83 7.98 26.19
C PRO A 344 16.30 8.39 26.03
N GLY A 345 16.55 9.53 25.40
CA GLY A 345 17.91 10.09 25.25
C GLY A 345 18.81 9.40 24.21
N THR A 346 18.25 8.50 23.40
CA THR A 346 18.98 7.81 22.33
C THR A 346 19.08 8.66 21.06
N SER A 347 19.96 8.23 20.13
CA SER A 347 20.25 8.86 18.84
C SER A 347 19.00 9.39 18.11
N ALA A 348 19.12 10.56 17.49
CA ALA A 348 18.04 11.18 16.70
C ALA A 348 17.57 10.32 15.52
N TYR A 349 18.40 9.38 15.08
CA TYR A 349 18.11 8.47 13.96
C TYR A 349 17.27 7.24 14.34
N TYR A 350 17.14 6.93 15.63
CA TYR A 350 16.33 5.81 16.10
C TYR A 350 14.96 6.31 16.54
N PRO A 351 13.87 5.74 15.98
CA PRO A 351 12.52 6.20 16.28
C PRO A 351 12.14 5.90 17.72
N PHE A 352 11.23 6.70 18.25
CA PHE A 352 10.42 6.26 19.37
C PHE A 352 9.40 5.22 18.90
N ILE A 353 9.28 4.13 19.68
CA ILE A 353 8.34 3.03 19.41
C ILE A 353 7.29 2.86 20.51
N ALA A 354 7.54 3.42 21.71
CA ALA A 354 6.57 3.47 22.80
C ALA A 354 5.34 4.29 22.43
N GLY A 355 4.16 3.73 22.71
CA GLY A 355 2.84 4.31 22.43
C GLY A 355 2.37 4.15 20.99
N GLN A 356 3.14 3.47 20.13
CA GLN A 356 2.71 3.15 18.76
C GLN A 356 1.69 2.01 18.76
N TYR A 357 0.87 1.90 17.72
CA TYR A 357 -0.10 0.80 17.59
C TYR A 357 0.57 -0.58 17.58
N GLU A 358 0.00 -1.53 18.32
CA GLU A 358 0.50 -2.91 18.40
C GLU A 358 0.64 -3.52 17.01
N GLU A 359 -0.44 -3.47 16.23
CA GLU A 359 -0.47 -4.07 14.90
C GLU A 359 0.58 -3.47 13.96
N TYR A 360 0.80 -2.14 14.03
CA TYR A 360 1.87 -1.51 13.28
C TYR A 360 3.23 -2.06 13.71
N LEU A 361 3.49 -2.17 15.01
CA LEU A 361 4.76 -2.70 15.53
C LEU A 361 4.99 -4.16 15.12
N SER A 362 3.97 -5.02 15.19
CA SER A 362 4.03 -6.42 14.75
C SER A 362 4.38 -6.52 13.26
N LEU A 363 3.60 -5.86 12.40
CA LEU A 363 3.84 -5.83 10.94
C LEU A 363 5.26 -5.32 10.62
N GLN A 364 5.70 -4.31 11.35
CA GLN A 364 7.01 -3.71 11.19
C GLN A 364 8.16 -4.65 11.60
N LEU A 365 7.99 -5.47 12.65
CA LEU A 365 8.98 -6.46 13.11
C LEU A 365 8.99 -7.70 12.21
N GLU A 366 7.82 -8.16 11.76
CA GLU A 366 7.69 -9.24 10.78
C GLU A 366 8.37 -8.90 9.47
N ALA A 367 8.17 -7.68 8.97
CA ALA A 367 8.83 -7.22 7.74
C ALA A 367 10.35 -7.07 7.90
N TRP A 368 10.84 -6.70 9.09
CA TRP A 368 12.29 -6.73 9.36
C TRP A 368 12.84 -8.15 9.38
N ARG A 369 12.11 -9.08 10.03
CA ARG A 369 12.47 -10.50 10.13
C ARG A 369 12.51 -11.18 8.76
N ALA A 370 11.55 -10.87 7.90
CA ALA A 370 11.49 -11.39 6.54
C ALA A 370 12.55 -10.79 5.59
N GLY A 371 13.18 -9.67 5.98
CA GLY A 371 14.10 -8.93 5.12
C GLY A 371 13.41 -7.98 4.13
N ASP A 372 12.08 -7.90 4.17
CA ASP A 372 11.24 -7.15 3.22
C ASP A 372 11.15 -5.66 3.53
N ARG A 373 11.58 -5.27 4.74
CA ARG A 373 11.62 -3.87 5.16
C ARG A 373 13.02 -3.31 5.03
N GLY A 374 13.23 -2.38 4.10
CA GLY A 374 14.37 -1.48 4.17
C GLY A 374 14.08 -0.25 5.06
N GLY A 375 14.85 0.81 4.94
CA GLY A 375 14.70 1.94 5.84
C GLY A 375 15.77 3.01 5.69
N THR A 376 16.00 3.72 6.78
CA THR A 376 17.09 4.69 6.89
C THR A 376 18.46 4.00 6.78
N PRO A 377 19.58 4.72 6.71
CA PRO A 377 20.92 4.10 6.71
C PRO A 377 21.22 3.14 7.88
N PHE A 378 20.41 3.17 8.93
CA PHE A 378 20.51 2.29 10.10
C PHE A 378 19.59 1.06 10.05
N ALA A 379 18.91 0.81 8.93
CA ALA A 379 18.01 -0.33 8.71
C ALA A 379 18.63 -1.69 9.09
N HIS A 380 19.91 -1.88 8.72
CA HIS A 380 20.67 -3.10 9.01
C HIS A 380 20.71 -3.46 10.51
N VAL A 381 20.64 -2.48 11.41
CA VAL A 381 20.59 -2.72 12.85
C VAL A 381 19.28 -3.41 13.25
N MET A 382 18.17 -3.01 12.64
CA MET A 382 16.86 -3.60 12.92
C MET A 382 16.68 -4.98 12.29
N HIS A 383 17.26 -5.24 11.11
CA HIS A 383 17.31 -6.61 10.58
C HIS A 383 17.96 -7.56 11.58
N MET A 384 19.16 -7.22 12.08
CA MET A 384 19.85 -8.04 13.08
C MET A 384 19.04 -8.20 14.39
N ALA A 385 18.28 -7.18 14.78
CA ALA A 385 17.48 -7.24 16.00
C ALA A 385 16.19 -8.08 15.84
N ALA A 386 15.70 -8.29 14.62
CA ALA A 386 14.39 -8.91 14.37
C ALA A 386 14.46 -10.28 13.68
N GLU A 387 15.52 -10.58 12.92
CA GLU A 387 15.68 -11.81 12.12
C GLU A 387 15.45 -13.09 12.94
N ASP A 388 15.89 -13.11 14.19
CA ASP A 388 15.76 -14.28 15.07
C ASP A 388 14.55 -14.22 16.02
N LEU A 389 13.66 -13.22 15.92
CA LEU A 389 12.46 -13.14 16.78
C LEU A 389 11.41 -14.17 16.37
N THR A 390 10.81 -14.83 17.36
CA THR A 390 9.66 -15.73 17.15
C THR A 390 8.34 -14.96 17.13
N ASP A 391 7.27 -15.53 16.57
CA ASP A 391 5.95 -14.88 16.54
C ASP A 391 5.44 -14.46 17.93
N PRO A 392 5.56 -15.31 18.99
CA PRO A 392 5.19 -14.89 20.34
C PRO A 392 6.01 -13.72 20.88
N GLU A 393 7.29 -13.61 20.49
CA GLU A 393 8.17 -12.53 20.94
C GLU A 393 7.87 -11.22 20.20
N ILE A 394 7.56 -11.29 18.90
CA ILE A 394 7.09 -10.13 18.13
C ILE A 394 5.80 -9.60 18.74
N ALA A 395 4.80 -10.47 18.96
CA ALA A 395 3.54 -10.09 19.58
C ALA A 395 3.76 -9.51 20.99
N ALA A 396 4.62 -10.11 21.80
CA ALA A 396 4.96 -9.62 23.14
C ALA A 396 5.60 -8.23 23.12
N LEU A 397 6.58 -7.99 22.23
CA LEU A 397 7.23 -6.68 22.08
C LEU A 397 6.25 -5.61 21.59
N ALA A 398 5.40 -5.95 20.62
CA ALA A 398 4.37 -5.06 20.10
C ALA A 398 3.37 -4.66 21.18
N ALA A 399 2.81 -5.63 21.91
CA ALA A 399 1.90 -5.40 23.02
C ALA A 399 2.55 -4.56 24.13
N TYR A 400 3.81 -4.87 24.48
CA TYR A 400 4.56 -4.12 25.50
C TYR A 400 4.72 -2.65 25.09
N TYR A 401 5.28 -2.36 23.92
CA TYR A 401 5.53 -0.98 23.50
C TYR A 401 4.24 -0.20 23.22
N ALA A 402 3.19 -0.85 22.72
CA ALA A 402 1.87 -0.23 22.56
C ALA A 402 1.21 0.13 23.89
N SER A 403 1.51 -0.60 24.97
CA SER A 403 1.01 -0.30 26.32
C SER A 403 1.75 0.85 27.02
N LEU A 404 2.91 1.27 26.51
CA LEU A 404 3.69 2.36 27.10
C LEU A 404 3.13 3.73 26.73
N PRO A 405 3.20 4.72 27.62
CA PRO A 405 2.94 6.11 27.27
C PRO A 405 3.81 6.55 26.10
N ALA A 406 3.26 7.40 25.24
CA ALA A 406 4.02 8.00 24.19
C ALA A 406 5.16 8.86 24.78
N HIS A 407 6.24 8.93 24.03
CA HIS A 407 7.51 9.56 24.38
C HIS A 407 7.29 11.03 24.75
N GLY A 408 7.36 11.34 26.05
CA GLY A 408 7.03 12.65 26.62
C GLY A 408 6.48 12.54 28.04
N GLY A 409 5.64 11.52 28.30
CA GLY A 409 5.05 11.31 29.63
C GLY A 409 6.06 10.96 30.74
N ARG A 410 7.18 10.32 30.39
CA ARG A 410 8.26 10.01 31.35
C ARG A 410 9.07 11.24 31.80
N ALA A 411 9.16 12.29 30.97
CA ALA A 411 9.90 13.49 31.33
C ALA A 411 9.18 14.29 32.42
N ASP A 412 7.84 14.31 32.37
CA ASP A 412 7.02 14.98 33.38
C ASP A 412 6.86 14.14 34.65
N GLU A 413 6.79 12.82 34.57
CA GLU A 413 6.84 11.97 35.78
C GLU A 413 8.20 11.99 36.49
N ALA A 414 9.31 12.06 35.75
CA ALA A 414 10.64 12.18 36.36
C ALA A 414 10.85 13.57 36.98
N ARG A 415 10.29 14.64 36.39
CA ARG A 415 10.24 15.99 36.97
C ARG A 415 9.33 16.06 38.19
N ALA A 416 8.18 15.38 38.19
CA ALA A 416 7.26 15.32 39.33
C ALA A 416 7.85 14.56 40.53
N ARG A 417 8.73 13.57 40.29
CA ARG A 417 9.44 12.81 41.34
C ARG A 417 10.73 13.49 41.85
N THR A 418 11.19 14.56 41.20
CA THR A 418 12.45 15.26 41.55
C THR A 418 12.27 16.71 42.00
N SER A 419 11.03 17.21 42.05
CA SER A 419 10.73 18.44 42.79
C SER A 419 10.63 18.15 44.29
N PRO A 420 11.37 18.87 45.15
CA PRO A 420 11.41 18.64 46.60
C PRO A 420 10.11 18.96 47.33
#